data_AF-A0A5N5J1J9-F1
#
_entry.id   AF-A0A5N5J1J9-F1
#
_cell.length_a   1.000
_cell.length_b   1.000
_cell.length_c   1.000
_cell.angle_alpha   90.00
_cell.angle_beta   90.00
_cell.angle_gamma   90.00
#
_symmetry.space_group_name_H-M   'P 1'
#
loop_
_entity.id
_entity.type
_entity.pdbx_description
1 polymer ?
#
loop_
_entity_poly.entity_id
_entity_poly.type
_entity_poly.pdbx_seq_one_letter_code
_entity_poly.pdbx_strand_id
1 'polypeptide(L)'
;MDSKKKKVDEGNKESEIFASCSFSALGLHPSLCNQFQERLGFEAPTLIQAQAIPVILSGRHVLVNAATGTGKTVAYLAPIIHHLLSYTSRIHRENGTFALVLVPTRELCLQVYEILQKLLHRFHWIVPGYVMGGENRSKEKARLRKGISILIATPGRLLDHLKNTASFTHTNLRWIIFDEADRILELGFGKEIEEILDLLGSRPTGSVGNGNQVSSLSNFQGQNLLLSATLNEKVNHLAKISLENPVMIGLDDKKIQPAQSVDHIETAESDEDDGFDYSKLKKSSTGDYKLPAQLVQRYVKVPCGSRLAVLLSILKNLFEREASHKIVVFFSTCDAVDFHYSLISEFCWSPNSQSEAEHTEKFLRCHTLRLHGNMKQEDRRNTFQAFKTEKSALLLSTDVAARGLDFPKVRCIVQYDSPGEATEYVHRVGRTARLGERGDSLLFLQPIEVDYIQDLEKHGVSLIEYPILKVLGSFPLYGQVYRARKFVSLDLHPWVLYLQRALESFILNEPKMNKLAQNAFCSWVRAYTAHRGDLKRIFMVKKLHLGHVSRSFGLKQQPSLVGQSFQTESKKRKREGKQRGQSKQKKFARKTRT
;
A
#
# COMPACT_ATOMS: atom_id res chain seq x y z
N MET A 1 25.46 -25.52 26.14
CA MET A 1 25.93 -24.15 25.81
C MET A 1 25.13 -23.51 24.66
N ASP A 2 24.33 -24.26 23.89
CA ASP A 2 23.54 -23.71 22.77
C ASP A 2 22.28 -22.92 23.15
N SER A 3 21.73 -23.11 24.35
CA SER A 3 20.53 -22.39 24.80
C SER A 3 20.82 -20.92 25.18
N LYS A 4 22.07 -20.58 25.52
CA LYS A 4 22.49 -19.18 25.77
C LYS A 4 22.83 -18.44 24.48
N LYS A 5 23.33 -19.11 23.44
CA LYS A 5 23.58 -18.49 22.12
C LYS A 5 22.29 -18.12 21.38
N LYS A 6 21.23 -18.93 21.47
CA LYS A 6 19.92 -18.60 20.88
C LYS A 6 19.23 -17.37 21.49
N LYS A 7 19.34 -17.16 22.81
CA LYS A 7 18.76 -15.98 23.48
C LYS A 7 19.50 -14.67 23.16
N VAL A 8 20.80 -14.73 22.89
CA VAL A 8 21.59 -13.54 22.52
C VAL A 8 21.29 -13.11 21.07
N ASP A 9 20.98 -14.05 20.17
CA ASP A 9 20.66 -13.78 18.77
C ASP A 9 19.20 -13.28 18.54
N GLU A 10 18.27 -13.59 19.45
CA GLU A 10 16.91 -13.02 19.43
C GLU A 10 16.87 -11.60 20.02
N GLY A 11 17.64 -11.32 21.08
CA GLY A 11 17.74 -9.98 21.68
C GLY A 11 18.41 -8.94 20.77
N ASN A 12 19.30 -9.36 19.86
CA ASN A 12 19.97 -8.47 18.90
C ASN A 12 19.09 -8.08 17.69
N LYS A 13 17.91 -8.71 17.50
CA LYS A 13 17.01 -8.41 16.37
C LYS A 13 15.87 -7.47 16.74
N GLU A 14 15.39 -7.48 17.98
CA GLU A 14 14.42 -6.49 18.46
C GLU A 14 15.04 -5.07 18.51
N SER A 15 16.35 -4.98 18.75
CA SER A 15 17.12 -3.72 18.78
C SER A 15 17.26 -3.01 17.44
N GLU A 16 16.93 -3.63 16.30
CA GLU A 16 17.02 -3.00 14.98
C GLU A 16 15.76 -2.21 14.58
N ILE A 17 14.62 -2.38 15.28
CA ILE A 17 13.34 -1.76 14.90
C ILE A 17 12.83 -0.82 15.98
N PHE A 18 13.02 -1.19 17.25
CA PHE A 18 12.65 -0.38 18.40
C PHE A 18 13.86 0.39 18.92
N ALA A 19 13.63 1.64 19.31
CA ALA A 19 14.66 2.42 19.98
C ALA A 19 14.79 1.96 21.43
N SER A 20 15.98 2.12 22.01
CA SER A 20 16.26 1.82 23.43
C SER A 20 15.62 2.81 24.42
N CYS A 21 15.11 3.93 23.93
CA CYS A 21 14.47 4.98 24.73
C CYS A 21 12.96 4.75 24.90
N SER A 22 12.33 5.39 25.89
CA SER A 22 10.87 5.39 26.06
C SER A 22 10.22 6.59 25.36
N PHE A 23 8.90 6.54 25.12
CA PHE A 23 8.16 7.70 24.60
C PHE A 23 8.27 8.94 25.50
N SER A 24 8.39 8.76 26.81
CA SER A 24 8.59 9.87 27.76
C SER A 24 9.96 10.54 27.56
N ALA A 25 10.99 9.78 27.21
CA ALA A 25 12.33 10.31 26.94
C ALA A 25 12.37 11.17 25.66
N LEU A 26 11.38 11.03 24.76
CA LEU A 26 11.23 11.83 23.55
C LEU A 26 10.59 13.22 23.81
N GLY A 27 10.30 13.57 25.06
CA GLY A 27 9.71 14.86 25.43
C GLY A 27 8.17 14.93 25.27
N LEU A 28 7.50 13.80 25.12
CA LEU A 28 6.05 13.75 24.99
C LEU A 28 5.33 13.92 26.33
N HIS A 29 4.08 14.40 26.27
CA HIS A 29 3.29 14.68 27.47
C HIS A 29 2.99 13.37 28.25
N PRO A 30 3.15 13.30 29.58
CA PRO A 30 2.99 12.06 30.35
C PRO A 30 1.65 11.34 30.13
N SER A 31 0.54 12.09 30.09
CA SER A 31 -0.79 11.52 29.82
C SER A 31 -0.91 10.88 28.44
N LEU A 32 -0.16 11.38 27.44
CA LEU A 32 -0.12 10.80 26.10
C LEU A 32 0.74 9.53 26.09
N CYS A 33 1.86 9.51 26.85
CA CYS A 33 2.69 8.32 27.03
C CYS A 33 1.89 7.15 27.62
N ASN A 34 1.11 7.40 28.68
CA ASN A 34 0.24 6.38 29.29
C ASN A 34 -0.78 5.82 28.27
N GLN A 35 -1.27 6.67 27.36
CA GLN A 35 -2.22 6.27 26.33
C GLN A 35 -1.62 5.30 25.30
N PHE A 36 -0.34 5.45 24.93
CA PHE A 36 0.35 4.53 24.04
C PHE A 36 0.42 3.13 24.63
N GLN A 37 0.75 3.02 25.92
CA GLN A 37 0.86 1.74 26.61
C GLN A 37 -0.52 1.08 26.78
N GLU A 38 -1.52 1.79 27.31
CA GLU A 38 -2.81 1.20 27.67
C GLU A 38 -3.71 0.85 26.47
N ARG A 39 -3.70 1.65 25.39
CA ARG A 39 -4.66 1.48 24.27
C ARG A 39 -4.03 0.99 22.97
N LEU A 40 -2.73 1.21 22.80
CA LEU A 40 -2.02 0.80 21.59
C LEU A 40 -1.03 -0.34 21.87
N GLY A 41 -0.73 -0.63 23.15
CA GLY A 41 0.19 -1.71 23.53
C GLY A 41 1.64 -1.43 23.14
N PHE A 42 2.01 -0.15 22.99
CA PHE A 42 3.40 0.20 22.69
C PHE A 42 4.23 0.19 23.96
N GLU A 43 5.28 -0.64 23.99
CA GLU A 43 6.27 -0.68 25.06
C GLU A 43 7.42 0.30 24.80
N ALA A 44 7.83 0.44 23.54
CA ALA A 44 8.88 1.36 23.10
C ALA A 44 8.56 1.99 21.73
N PRO A 45 9.07 3.20 21.45
CA PRO A 45 9.01 3.81 20.12
C PRO A 45 9.85 3.04 19.11
N THR A 46 9.42 3.05 17.85
CA THR A 46 10.26 2.57 16.73
C THR A 46 11.41 3.55 16.46
N LEU A 47 12.48 3.10 15.81
CA LEU A 47 13.61 3.97 15.45
C LEU A 47 13.16 5.22 14.68
N ILE A 48 12.23 5.06 13.74
CA ILE A 48 11.71 6.21 12.97
C ILE A 48 10.90 7.17 13.84
N GLN A 49 10.17 6.65 14.84
CA GLN A 49 9.45 7.49 15.81
C GLN A 49 10.44 8.25 16.70
N ALA A 50 11.47 7.56 17.22
CA ALA A 50 12.50 8.18 18.05
C ALA A 50 13.30 9.27 17.32
N GLN A 51 13.55 9.10 16.02
CA GLN A 51 14.21 10.12 15.20
C GLN A 51 13.26 11.28 14.83
N ALA A 52 12.01 10.99 14.45
CA ALA A 52 11.09 12.01 13.94
C ALA A 52 10.42 12.85 15.03
N ILE A 53 10.02 12.25 16.15
CA ILE A 53 9.23 12.93 17.18
C ILE A 53 9.95 14.20 17.71
N PRO A 54 11.23 14.15 18.13
CA PRO A 54 11.92 15.34 18.65
C PRO A 54 12.05 16.46 17.61
N VAL A 55 12.28 16.10 16.34
CA VAL A 55 12.39 17.08 15.24
C VAL A 55 11.03 17.74 14.96
N ILE A 56 9.95 16.96 15.00
CA ILE A 56 8.61 17.52 14.81
C ILE A 56 8.26 18.45 15.98
N LEU A 57 8.61 18.07 17.22
CA LEU A 57 8.41 18.92 18.40
C LEU A 57 9.18 20.26 18.33
N SER A 58 10.29 20.31 17.58
CA SER A 58 11.06 21.56 17.38
C SER A 58 10.42 22.51 16.36
N GLY A 59 9.30 22.15 15.74
CA GLY A 59 8.58 22.98 14.76
C GLY A 59 9.20 23.02 13.35
N ARG A 60 10.28 22.27 13.08
CA ARG A 60 10.92 22.25 11.75
C ARG A 60 10.12 21.44 10.75
N HIS A 61 10.12 21.82 9.47
CA HIS A 61 9.59 20.96 8.41
C HIS A 61 10.34 19.63 8.38
N VAL A 62 9.65 18.54 8.08
CA VAL A 62 10.25 17.19 8.10
C VAL A 62 9.88 16.42 6.85
N LEU A 63 10.86 15.78 6.25
CA LEU A 63 10.66 14.74 5.26
C LEU A 63 11.12 13.40 5.83
N VAL A 64 10.18 12.49 5.99
CA VAL A 64 10.42 11.15 6.54
C VAL A 64 10.40 10.15 5.39
N ASN A 65 11.54 9.52 5.12
CA ASN A 65 11.65 8.36 4.24
C ASN A 65 11.79 7.10 5.08
N ALA A 66 10.71 6.31 5.18
CA ALA A 66 10.75 5.06 5.91
C ALA A 66 9.82 4.00 5.30
N ALA A 67 10.22 2.74 5.40
CA ALA A 67 9.47 1.60 4.92
C ALA A 67 8.03 1.58 5.47
N THR A 68 7.10 0.94 4.75
CA THR A 68 5.73 0.76 5.25
C THR A 68 5.71 -0.14 6.48
N GLY A 69 4.84 0.15 7.46
CA GLY A 69 4.72 -0.66 8.67
C GLY A 69 5.74 -0.33 9.78
N THR A 70 6.53 0.74 9.62
CA THR A 70 7.51 1.24 10.62
C THR A 70 6.90 2.13 11.70
N GLY A 71 5.58 2.36 11.67
CA GLY A 71 4.88 3.18 12.67
C GLY A 71 4.84 4.68 12.38
N LYS A 72 4.98 5.09 11.10
CA LYS A 72 4.93 6.49 10.63
C LYS A 72 3.72 7.30 11.13
N THR A 73 2.55 6.67 11.24
CA THR A 73 1.32 7.33 11.69
C THR A 73 1.46 7.92 13.10
N VAL A 74 2.04 7.18 14.04
CA VAL A 74 2.26 7.68 15.41
C VAL A 74 3.37 8.72 15.44
N ALA A 75 4.37 8.62 14.55
CA ALA A 75 5.49 9.55 14.51
C ALA A 75 5.06 11.01 14.30
N TYR A 76 4.00 11.26 13.51
CA TYR A 76 3.45 12.61 13.36
C TYR A 76 2.25 12.91 14.28
N LEU A 77 1.39 11.93 14.61
CA LEU A 77 0.24 12.19 15.48
C LEU A 77 0.65 12.50 16.92
N ALA A 78 1.66 11.82 17.45
CA ALA A 78 2.13 12.00 18.82
C ALA A 78 2.57 13.44 19.13
N PRO A 79 3.50 14.05 18.37
CA PRO A 79 3.96 15.41 18.63
C PRO A 79 2.87 16.46 18.40
N ILE A 80 1.98 16.27 17.42
CA ILE A 80 0.84 17.17 17.19
C ILE A 80 -0.09 17.17 18.40
N ILE A 81 -0.46 15.98 18.91
CA ILE A 81 -1.32 15.89 20.10
C ILE A 81 -0.60 16.48 21.32
N HIS A 82 0.70 16.25 21.48
CA HIS A 82 1.49 16.90 22.53
C HIS A 82 1.36 18.42 22.46
N HIS A 83 1.60 19.05 21.29
CA HIS A 83 1.47 20.50 21.17
C HIS A 83 0.07 20.99 21.50
N LEU A 84 -0.98 20.31 21.03
CA LEU A 84 -2.36 20.67 21.33
C LEU A 84 -2.71 20.55 22.82
N LEU A 85 -2.07 19.64 23.55
CA LEU A 85 -2.20 19.51 25.01
C LEU A 85 -1.44 20.60 25.77
N SER A 86 -0.38 21.15 25.18
CA SER A 86 0.46 22.19 25.79
C SER A 86 -0.10 23.61 25.64
N TYR A 87 -1.26 23.78 24.97
CA TYR A 87 -1.94 25.08 24.92
C TYR A 87 -2.43 25.49 26.32
N THR A 88 -2.20 26.75 26.69
CA THR A 88 -2.67 27.33 27.97
C THR A 88 -4.19 27.33 28.07
N SER A 89 -4.88 27.70 26.99
CA SER A 89 -6.33 27.59 26.85
C SER A 89 -6.70 26.27 26.20
N ARG A 90 -7.63 25.53 26.81
CA ARG A 90 -8.16 24.29 26.24
C ARG A 90 -8.78 24.56 24.87
N ILE A 91 -8.55 23.65 23.93
CA ILE A 91 -9.11 23.76 22.57
C ILE A 91 -10.63 23.57 22.62
N HIS A 92 -11.33 24.51 21.98
CA HIS A 92 -12.76 24.48 21.76
C HIS A 92 -13.10 24.23 20.29
N ARG A 93 -14.31 23.77 20.04
CA ARG A 93 -14.74 23.40 18.68
C ARG A 93 -14.78 24.58 17.71
N GLU A 94 -15.09 25.76 18.22
CA GLU A 94 -15.10 27.03 17.47
C GLU A 94 -13.72 27.45 16.94
N ASN A 95 -12.64 26.95 17.55
CA ASN A 95 -11.29 27.21 17.08
C ASN A 95 -10.99 26.52 15.74
N GLY A 96 -11.85 25.60 15.28
CA GLY A 96 -11.72 24.96 13.98
C GLY A 96 -10.55 23.97 13.92
N THR A 97 -9.96 23.83 12.74
CA THR A 97 -8.91 22.83 12.46
C THR A 97 -7.51 23.39 12.69
N PHE A 98 -6.71 22.64 13.45
CA PHE A 98 -5.30 22.91 13.75
C PHE A 98 -4.34 22.01 12.96
N ALA A 99 -4.74 20.78 12.67
CA ALA A 99 -3.92 19.85 11.90
C ALA A 99 -4.72 19.20 10.77
N LEU A 100 -4.10 19.14 9.59
CA LEU A 100 -4.64 18.52 8.39
C LEU A 100 -3.75 17.36 7.96
N VAL A 101 -4.31 16.14 7.90
CA VAL A 101 -3.62 14.96 7.39
C VAL A 101 -4.18 14.59 6.03
N LEU A 102 -3.38 14.75 4.99
CA LEU A 102 -3.70 14.37 3.61
C LEU A 102 -3.28 12.92 3.37
N VAL A 103 -4.23 12.11 2.94
CA VAL A 103 -4.05 10.68 2.68
C VAL A 103 -4.56 10.31 1.28
N PRO A 104 -3.93 9.35 0.57
CA PRO A 104 -4.28 9.02 -0.80
C PRO A 104 -5.62 8.29 -0.97
N THR A 105 -6.03 7.49 0.03
CA THR A 105 -7.18 6.58 -0.08
C THR A 105 -8.14 6.73 1.09
N ARG A 106 -9.39 6.35 0.85
CA ARG A 106 -10.45 6.29 1.89
C ARG A 106 -10.10 5.33 3.00
N GLU A 107 -9.46 4.23 2.62
CA GLU A 107 -9.09 3.16 3.52
C GLU A 107 -8.00 3.59 4.50
N LEU A 108 -6.95 4.25 4.00
CA LEU A 108 -5.92 4.85 4.85
C LEU A 108 -6.51 5.96 5.73
N CYS A 109 -7.45 6.75 5.21
CA CYS A 109 -8.17 7.76 5.97
C CYS A 109 -8.87 7.18 7.22
N LEU A 110 -9.63 6.10 7.05
CA LEU A 110 -10.30 5.42 8.16
C LEU A 110 -9.30 4.81 9.15
N GLN A 111 -8.19 4.26 8.67
CA GLN A 111 -7.15 3.70 9.53
C GLN A 111 -6.47 4.76 10.40
N VAL A 112 -6.05 5.87 9.80
CA VAL A 112 -5.45 7.00 10.55
C VAL A 112 -6.47 7.54 11.56
N TYR A 113 -7.75 7.61 11.17
CA TYR A 113 -8.83 8.05 12.06
C TYR A 113 -9.03 7.09 13.25
N GLU A 114 -9.02 5.78 13.04
CA GLU A 114 -9.10 4.79 14.13
C GLU A 114 -7.94 4.94 15.12
N ILE A 115 -6.70 5.12 14.64
CA ILE A 115 -5.53 5.34 15.49
C ILE A 115 -5.67 6.65 16.26
N LEU A 116 -6.08 7.71 15.58
CA LEU A 116 -6.31 9.02 16.19
C LEU A 116 -7.38 8.96 17.29
N GLN A 117 -8.49 8.26 17.07
CA GLN A 117 -9.53 8.06 18.10
C GLN A 117 -8.99 7.32 19.32
N LYS A 118 -8.14 6.31 19.12
CA LYS A 118 -7.47 5.61 20.23
C LYS A 118 -6.55 6.54 21.01
N LEU A 119 -5.78 7.39 20.33
CA LEU A 119 -4.90 8.37 20.98
C LEU A 119 -5.67 9.46 21.73
N LEU A 120 -6.82 9.89 21.20
CA LEU A 120 -7.63 10.96 21.78
C LEU A 120 -8.68 10.50 22.79
N HIS A 121 -8.73 9.21 23.14
CA HIS A 121 -9.77 8.66 24.01
C HIS A 121 -9.93 9.41 25.35
N ARG A 122 -8.82 9.88 25.95
CA ARG A 122 -8.82 10.69 27.19
C ARG A 122 -8.90 12.20 26.93
N PHE A 123 -8.71 12.63 25.68
CA PHE A 123 -8.60 14.03 25.27
C PHE A 123 -9.82 14.47 24.47
N HIS A 124 -11.02 14.22 25.01
CA HIS A 124 -12.32 14.37 24.31
C HIS A 124 -12.64 15.79 23.78
N TRP A 125 -11.86 16.80 24.17
CA TRP A 125 -11.99 18.17 23.66
C TRP A 125 -11.27 18.40 22.33
N ILE A 126 -10.26 17.58 22.02
CA ILE A 126 -9.63 17.53 20.70
C ILE A 126 -10.53 16.65 19.84
N VAL A 127 -11.20 17.26 18.86
CA VAL A 127 -12.18 16.56 18.05
C VAL A 127 -11.51 16.00 16.80
N PRO A 128 -11.38 14.66 16.65
CA PRO A 128 -10.94 14.08 15.40
C PRO A 128 -12.08 14.07 14.39
N GLY A 129 -11.74 14.19 13.10
CA GLY A 129 -12.72 14.05 12.03
C GLY A 129 -12.08 13.73 10.71
N TYR A 130 -12.91 13.37 9.74
CA TYR A 130 -12.43 13.07 8.39
C TYR A 130 -13.42 13.54 7.31
N VAL A 131 -12.86 13.82 6.12
CA VAL A 131 -13.62 14.05 4.88
C VAL A 131 -13.03 13.23 3.74
N MET A 132 -13.86 12.48 3.03
CA MET A 132 -13.38 11.63 1.95
C MET A 132 -14.39 11.49 0.84
N GLY A 133 -13.91 11.14 -0.37
CA GLY A 133 -14.79 10.92 -1.52
C GLY A 133 -15.95 9.99 -1.17
N GLY A 134 -17.10 10.16 -1.83
CA GLY A 134 -18.34 9.35 -1.75
C GLY A 134 -18.94 9.06 -0.37
N GLU A 135 -18.59 9.83 0.66
CA GLU A 135 -19.43 10.03 1.83
C GLU A 135 -20.51 11.09 1.55
N ASN A 136 -21.54 11.17 2.42
CA ASN A 136 -22.58 12.17 2.28
C ASN A 136 -22.05 13.59 2.60
N ARG A 137 -22.00 14.44 1.58
CA ARG A 137 -21.45 15.81 1.66
C ARG A 137 -22.16 16.69 2.68
N SER A 138 -23.47 16.57 2.81
CA SER A 138 -24.25 17.36 3.76
C SER A 138 -23.92 17.00 5.20
N LYS A 139 -23.69 15.70 5.48
CA LYS A 139 -23.23 15.22 6.79
C LYS A 139 -21.80 15.71 7.10
N GLU A 140 -20.91 15.69 6.11
CA GLU A 140 -19.56 16.26 6.25
C GLU A 140 -19.59 17.77 6.53
N LYS A 141 -20.34 18.55 5.74
CA LYS A 141 -20.53 19.98 5.98
C LYS A 141 -21.05 20.26 7.39
N ALA A 142 -21.99 19.44 7.88
CA ALA A 142 -22.50 19.57 9.24
C ALA A 142 -21.44 19.28 10.31
N ARG A 143 -20.57 18.28 10.10
CA ARG A 143 -19.44 17.98 11.01
C ARG A 143 -18.39 19.08 10.99
N LEU A 144 -18.01 19.58 9.80
CA LEU A 144 -17.06 20.69 9.65
C LEU A 144 -17.57 21.96 10.34
N ARG A 145 -18.85 22.31 10.16
CA ARG A 145 -19.47 23.46 10.83
C ARG A 145 -19.41 23.36 12.36
N LYS A 146 -19.56 22.14 12.89
CA LYS A 146 -19.43 21.91 14.34
C LYS A 146 -17.99 22.05 14.84
N GLY A 147 -16.98 22.13 13.98
CA GLY A 147 -15.59 22.17 14.37
C GLY A 147 -14.96 20.78 14.53
N ILE A 148 -13.79 20.62 13.91
CA ILE A 148 -12.92 19.45 13.93
C ILE A 148 -11.49 19.97 14.18
N SER A 149 -10.85 19.53 15.24
CA SER A 149 -9.49 19.98 15.63
C SER A 149 -8.40 19.35 14.77
N ILE A 150 -8.53 18.05 14.48
CA ILE A 150 -7.61 17.30 13.62
C ILE A 150 -8.42 16.66 12.49
N LEU A 151 -8.19 17.11 11.26
CA LEU A 151 -8.92 16.68 10.08
C LEU A 151 -8.06 15.75 9.22
N ILE A 152 -8.58 14.57 8.90
CA ILE A 152 -7.96 13.63 7.95
C ILE A 152 -8.75 13.69 6.65
N ALA A 153 -8.08 13.83 5.50
CA ALA A 153 -8.77 14.06 4.25
C ALA A 153 -8.12 13.44 3.03
N THR A 154 -8.96 12.98 2.10
CA THR A 154 -8.51 12.70 0.72
C THR A 154 -8.48 14.01 -0.09
N PRO A 155 -7.43 14.30 -0.88
CA PRO A 155 -7.21 15.60 -1.51
C PRO A 155 -8.42 16.16 -2.27
N GLY A 156 -8.99 15.38 -3.19
CA GLY A 156 -10.11 15.87 -4.02
C GLY A 156 -11.36 16.27 -3.22
N ARG A 157 -11.66 15.58 -2.10
CA ARG A 157 -12.81 15.94 -1.25
C ARG A 157 -12.52 17.14 -0.36
N LEU A 158 -11.28 17.27 0.13
CA LEU A 158 -10.87 18.46 0.87
C LEU A 158 -10.99 19.70 0.00
N LEU A 159 -10.48 19.63 -1.23
CA LEU A 159 -10.50 20.75 -2.17
C LEU A 159 -11.93 21.23 -2.48
N ASP A 160 -12.90 20.30 -2.63
CA ASP A 160 -14.32 20.66 -2.73
C ASP A 160 -14.79 21.43 -1.48
N HIS A 161 -14.43 20.98 -0.28
CA HIS A 161 -14.82 21.68 0.94
C HIS A 161 -14.15 23.04 1.10
N LEU A 162 -12.85 23.18 0.78
CA LEU A 162 -12.15 24.46 0.81
C LEU A 162 -12.80 25.49 -0.13
N LYS A 163 -13.19 25.07 -1.34
CA LYS A 163 -13.82 25.97 -2.33
C LYS A 163 -15.28 26.31 -2.03
N ASN A 164 -16.04 25.33 -1.54
CA ASN A 164 -17.50 25.41 -1.56
C ASN A 164 -18.16 25.34 -0.17
N THR A 165 -17.36 25.34 0.92
CA THR A 165 -17.88 25.26 2.29
C THR A 165 -17.37 26.41 3.14
N ALA A 166 -18.10 27.52 3.11
CA ALA A 166 -17.80 28.72 3.91
C ALA A 166 -17.73 28.45 5.44
N SER A 167 -18.39 27.39 5.93
CA SER A 167 -18.38 27.03 7.34
C SER A 167 -17.15 26.23 7.79
N PHE A 168 -16.14 26.05 6.92
CA PHE A 168 -14.93 25.31 7.25
C PHE A 168 -13.86 26.26 7.81
N THR A 169 -13.79 26.35 9.14
CA THR A 169 -12.80 27.16 9.85
C THR A 169 -11.44 26.46 9.91
N HIS A 170 -10.46 27.01 9.19
CA HIS A 170 -9.08 26.52 9.11
C HIS A 170 -8.04 27.63 9.38
N THR A 171 -8.47 28.74 9.99
CA THR A 171 -7.61 29.90 10.30
C THR A 171 -6.51 29.58 11.32
N ASN A 172 -6.73 28.60 12.19
CA ASN A 172 -5.78 28.14 13.19
C ASN A 172 -4.93 26.95 12.72
N LEU A 173 -4.90 26.66 11.42
CA LEU A 173 -4.13 25.54 10.88
C LEU A 173 -2.63 25.77 11.13
N ARG A 174 -1.99 24.82 11.79
CA ARG A 174 -0.56 24.82 12.13
C ARG A 174 0.20 23.66 11.52
N TRP A 175 -0.46 22.56 11.20
CA TRP A 175 0.20 21.38 10.65
C TRP A 175 -0.48 20.88 9.37
N ILE A 176 0.32 20.65 8.34
CA ILE A 176 -0.10 19.92 7.13
C ILE A 176 0.78 18.69 6.97
N ILE A 177 0.15 17.53 6.90
CA ILE A 177 0.84 16.24 6.84
C ILE A 177 0.46 15.57 5.53
N PHE A 178 1.46 15.15 4.75
CA PHE A 178 1.29 14.31 3.57
C PHE A 178 1.69 12.88 3.91
N ASP A 179 0.72 12.02 4.18
CA ASP A 179 0.97 10.59 4.45
C ASP A 179 0.82 9.78 3.17
N GLU A 180 1.77 8.87 2.91
CA GLU A 180 1.96 8.18 1.62
C GLU A 180 2.01 9.17 0.43
N ALA A 181 2.89 10.17 0.51
CA ALA A 181 2.99 11.27 -0.46
C ALA A 181 3.30 10.81 -1.89
N ASP A 182 4.12 9.77 -2.06
CA ASP A 182 4.34 9.09 -3.34
C ASP A 182 3.02 8.60 -3.95
N ARG A 183 2.17 7.99 -3.14
CA ARG A 183 0.89 7.47 -3.60
C ARG A 183 -0.10 8.57 -3.97
N ILE A 184 -0.11 9.68 -3.24
CA ILE A 184 -0.92 10.85 -3.57
C ILE A 184 -0.61 11.32 -5.00
N LEU A 185 0.67 11.38 -5.36
CA LEU A 185 1.13 11.85 -6.67
C LEU A 185 0.88 10.82 -7.79
N GLU A 186 1.07 9.53 -7.52
CA GLU A 186 0.76 8.46 -8.47
C GLU A 186 -0.73 8.40 -8.86
N LEU A 187 -1.63 8.66 -7.90
CA LEU A 187 -3.06 8.72 -8.14
C LEU A 187 -3.49 9.97 -8.93
N GLY A 188 -2.54 10.87 -9.22
CA GLY A 188 -2.76 12.05 -10.02
C GLY A 188 -3.26 13.26 -9.24
N PHE A 189 -3.21 13.24 -7.90
CA PHE A 189 -3.68 14.35 -7.06
C PHE A 189 -2.72 15.54 -6.97
N GLY A 190 -1.61 15.54 -7.72
CA GLY A 190 -0.58 16.58 -7.61
C GLY A 190 -1.12 18.00 -7.80
N LYS A 191 -2.03 18.20 -8.78
CA LYS A 191 -2.65 19.51 -9.04
C LYS A 191 -3.59 19.94 -7.92
N GLU A 192 -4.36 18.99 -7.39
CA GLU A 192 -5.25 19.24 -6.27
C GLU A 192 -4.47 19.62 -5.01
N ILE A 193 -3.32 19.00 -4.76
CA ILE A 193 -2.43 19.35 -3.65
C ILE A 193 -1.86 20.75 -3.81
N GLU A 194 -1.36 21.08 -5.00
CA GLU A 194 -0.88 22.42 -5.33
C GLU A 194 -1.93 23.49 -5.04
N GLU A 195 -3.18 23.26 -5.44
CA GLU A 195 -4.29 24.18 -5.20
C GLU A 195 -4.74 24.21 -3.73
N ILE A 196 -4.68 23.08 -3.01
CA ILE A 196 -4.92 23.05 -1.56
C ILE A 196 -3.89 23.92 -0.84
N LEU A 197 -2.60 23.79 -1.19
CA LEU A 197 -1.53 24.59 -0.59
C LEU A 197 -1.71 26.09 -0.87
N ASP A 198 -2.15 26.45 -2.08
CA ASP A 198 -2.44 27.84 -2.45
C ASP A 198 -3.59 28.42 -1.62
N LEU A 199 -4.69 27.67 -1.46
CA LEU A 199 -5.84 28.10 -0.66
C LEU A 199 -5.53 28.20 0.84
N LEU A 200 -4.58 27.40 1.33
CA LEU A 200 -4.14 27.39 2.73
C LEU A 200 -2.98 28.36 3.01
N GLY A 201 -2.41 29.00 1.98
CA GLY A 201 -1.27 29.93 2.12
C GLY A 201 0.04 29.27 2.54
N SER A 202 0.23 27.98 2.25
CA SER A 202 1.32 27.15 2.81
C SER A 202 2.46 26.85 1.81
N ARG A 203 2.58 27.62 0.72
CA ARG A 203 3.73 27.52 -0.18
C ARG A 203 4.90 28.38 0.32
N PRO A 204 6.16 27.91 0.21
CA PRO A 204 7.34 28.73 0.48
C PRO A 204 7.33 29.98 -0.39
N THR A 205 7.68 31.13 0.20
CA THR A 205 7.64 32.49 -0.38
C THR A 205 8.58 32.72 -1.58
N GLY A 206 9.27 31.70 -2.09
CA GLY A 206 10.21 31.77 -3.22
C GLY A 206 9.85 30.95 -4.48
N SER A 207 8.69 30.30 -4.54
CA SER A 207 8.32 29.48 -5.71
C SER A 207 7.71 30.33 -6.83
N VAL A 208 8.55 30.71 -7.79
CA VAL A 208 8.23 31.53 -8.97
C VAL A 208 7.09 30.93 -9.81
N GLY A 209 5.99 31.68 -9.91
CA GLY A 209 4.96 31.53 -10.93
C GLY A 209 4.65 32.89 -11.55
N ASN A 210 4.88 33.01 -12.86
CA ASN A 210 4.63 34.21 -13.65
C ASN A 210 3.18 34.71 -13.53
N GLY A 211 3.03 36.00 -13.19
CA GLY A 211 1.90 36.82 -13.63
C GLY A 211 0.80 37.09 -12.60
N ASN A 212 0.74 38.36 -12.20
CA ASN A 212 -0.35 39.09 -11.54
C ASN A 212 -0.54 38.91 -10.01
N GLN A 213 0.14 39.84 -9.31
CA GLN A 213 -0.29 40.56 -8.10
C GLN A 213 -1.60 40.08 -7.45
N VAL A 214 -1.46 39.40 -6.31
CA VAL A 214 -1.98 39.86 -5.02
C VAL A 214 -0.97 39.43 -3.96
N SER A 215 -0.16 40.38 -3.51
CA SER A 215 0.56 40.28 -2.25
C SER A 215 -0.46 40.30 -1.11
N SER A 216 -0.96 39.13 -0.71
CA SER A 216 -1.75 39.00 0.52
C SER A 216 -0.91 38.32 1.59
N LEU A 217 -0.54 39.15 2.56
CA LEU A 217 0.04 38.84 3.87
C LEU A 217 -0.68 37.67 4.57
N SER A 218 -0.31 36.45 4.23
CA SER A 218 -0.59 35.28 5.06
C SER A 218 0.72 34.54 5.28
N ASN A 219 1.46 34.99 6.30
CA ASN A 219 2.55 34.21 6.87
C ASN A 219 1.91 32.98 7.51
N PHE A 220 1.72 31.90 6.75
CA PHE A 220 1.36 30.61 7.32
C PHE A 220 2.51 30.17 8.23
N GLN A 221 2.37 30.48 9.51
CA GLN A 221 3.31 30.10 10.55
C GLN A 221 2.96 28.69 11.02
N GLY A 222 3.19 27.72 10.15
CA GLY A 222 2.83 26.31 10.34
C GLY A 222 3.89 25.38 9.77
N GLN A 223 3.88 24.15 10.27
CA GLN A 223 4.86 23.11 9.99
C GLN A 223 4.27 22.09 9.01
N ASN A 224 4.99 21.82 7.92
CA ASN A 224 4.60 20.80 6.95
C ASN A 224 5.47 19.55 7.13
N LEU A 225 4.82 18.39 7.08
CA LEU A 225 5.44 17.07 7.26
C LEU A 225 5.13 16.21 6.03
N LEU A 226 6.16 15.67 5.38
CA LEU A 226 5.99 14.77 4.24
C LEU A 226 6.51 13.38 4.61
N LEU A 227 5.64 12.38 4.56
CA LEU A 227 5.99 11.00 4.84
C LEU A 227 5.81 10.15 3.58
N SER A 228 6.87 9.44 3.19
CA SER A 228 6.82 8.52 2.06
C SER A 228 7.64 7.26 2.32
N ALA A 229 7.31 6.19 1.62
CA ALA A 229 8.13 4.97 1.60
C ALA A 229 9.19 5.01 0.49
N THR A 230 9.04 5.93 -0.47
CA THR A 230 9.89 6.02 -1.65
C THR A 230 10.27 7.46 -1.92
N LEU A 231 11.48 7.70 -2.42
CA LEU A 231 11.90 9.02 -2.89
C LEU A 231 12.11 8.98 -4.39
N ASN A 232 11.13 9.53 -5.12
CA ASN A 232 11.20 9.70 -6.56
C ASN A 232 11.17 11.20 -6.92
N GLU A 233 11.40 11.53 -8.19
CA GLU A 233 11.43 12.93 -8.65
C GLU A 233 10.15 13.71 -8.33
N LYS A 234 8.99 13.03 -8.40
CA LYS A 234 7.69 13.65 -8.10
C LYS A 234 7.56 13.99 -6.62
N VAL A 235 7.96 13.07 -5.73
CA VAL A 235 7.97 13.30 -4.27
C VAL A 235 8.95 14.41 -3.92
N ASN A 236 10.13 14.43 -4.54
CA ASN A 236 11.11 15.50 -4.35
C ASN A 236 10.57 16.86 -4.85
N HIS A 237 9.84 16.88 -5.96
CA HIS A 237 9.15 18.08 -6.42
C HIS A 237 8.09 18.54 -5.41
N LEU A 238 7.25 17.62 -4.92
CA LEU A 238 6.26 17.94 -3.87
C LEU A 238 6.93 18.47 -2.60
N ALA A 239 8.06 17.89 -2.19
CA ALA A 239 8.83 18.36 -1.05
C ALA A 239 9.30 19.81 -1.26
N LYS A 240 9.82 20.15 -2.44
CA LYS A 240 10.25 21.52 -2.77
C LYS A 240 9.14 22.56 -2.71
N ILE A 241 7.93 22.21 -3.16
CA ILE A 241 6.80 23.16 -3.18
C ILE A 241 6.05 23.25 -1.84
N SER A 242 6.30 22.33 -0.90
CA SER A 242 5.53 22.22 0.34
C SER A 242 6.36 22.30 1.62
N LEU A 243 7.69 22.15 1.56
CA LEU A 243 8.56 22.14 2.73
C LEU A 243 9.61 23.25 2.61
N GLU A 244 9.78 24.02 3.67
CA GLU A 244 10.84 25.02 3.80
C GLU A 244 11.96 24.46 4.70
N ASN A 245 13.19 24.38 4.18
CA ASN A 245 14.37 23.85 4.89
C ASN A 245 14.09 22.56 5.72
N PRO A 246 13.58 21.49 5.10
CA PRO A 246 13.16 20.31 5.84
C PRO A 246 14.33 19.51 6.39
N VAL A 247 14.13 18.95 7.57
CA VAL A 247 14.99 17.91 8.13
C VAL A 247 14.63 16.58 7.48
N MET A 248 15.65 15.95 6.90
CA MET A 248 15.51 14.65 6.24
C MET A 248 15.76 13.54 7.26
N ILE A 249 14.81 12.61 7.39
CA ILE A 249 14.89 11.50 8.36
C ILE A 249 14.74 10.17 7.62
N GLY A 250 15.58 9.19 7.98
CA GLY A 250 15.52 7.83 7.44
C GLY A 250 16.28 7.62 6.13
N LEU A 251 17.19 8.52 5.75
CA LEU A 251 18.21 8.28 4.72
C LEU A 251 19.46 7.73 5.40
N ASP A 252 20.08 6.67 4.85
CA ASP A 252 21.26 6.08 5.49
C ASP A 252 22.47 7.00 5.29
N ASP A 253 23.06 7.48 6.39
CA ASP A 253 24.31 8.27 6.45
C ASP A 253 25.57 7.45 6.06
N LYS A 254 25.45 6.42 5.23
CA LYS A 254 26.58 5.55 4.83
C LYS A 254 27.42 6.09 3.66
N LYS A 255 27.40 7.40 3.39
CA LYS A 255 28.26 8.05 2.38
C LYS A 255 29.03 9.26 2.91
N ILE A 256 29.51 9.20 4.16
CA ILE A 256 30.59 10.10 4.60
C ILE A 256 31.77 9.22 4.99
N GLN A 257 32.73 9.08 4.08
CA GLN A 257 34.07 8.62 4.45
C GLN A 257 34.70 9.70 5.34
N PRO A 258 35.37 9.33 6.43
CA PRO A 258 36.05 10.30 7.28
C PRO A 258 37.22 10.89 6.49
N ALA A 259 37.17 12.20 6.21
CA ALA A 259 38.31 12.90 5.64
C ALA A 259 39.48 12.83 6.62
N GLN A 260 40.62 12.34 6.12
CA GLN A 260 41.88 12.30 6.81
C GLN A 260 42.37 13.71 7.13
N SER A 261 42.98 13.82 8.31
CA SER A 261 43.86 14.88 8.81
C SER A 261 44.69 15.62 7.74
N VAL A 262 44.64 16.96 7.72
CA VAL A 262 45.83 17.83 7.69
C VAL A 262 45.48 19.18 8.34
N ASP A 263 46.34 19.61 9.26
CA ASP A 263 46.43 20.96 9.82
C ASP A 263 46.57 22.04 8.73
N HIS A 264 45.96 23.21 8.93
CA HIS A 264 46.62 24.53 8.86
C HIS A 264 45.59 25.62 9.17
N ILE A 265 45.93 26.41 10.20
CA ILE A 265 45.29 27.65 10.61
C ILE A 265 45.62 28.73 9.58
N GLU A 266 44.62 29.46 9.10
CA GLU A 266 44.75 30.92 8.93
C GLU A 266 43.38 31.60 8.92
N THR A 267 43.39 32.78 9.53
CA THR A 267 42.29 33.63 9.98
C THR A 267 41.69 34.50 8.87
N ALA A 268 40.42 34.88 9.10
CA ALA A 268 39.83 36.20 8.91
C ALA A 268 38.67 36.31 7.91
N GLU A 269 37.59 36.87 8.47
CA GLU A 269 36.56 37.73 7.87
C GLU A 269 35.31 37.11 7.23
N SER A 270 34.24 37.81 7.59
CA SER A 270 32.81 37.63 7.38
C SER A 270 32.39 37.76 5.92
N ASP A 271 31.47 36.90 5.47
CA ASP A 271 30.12 37.29 5.02
C ASP A 271 29.42 36.11 4.33
N GLU A 272 28.15 35.95 4.69
CA GLU A 272 26.98 35.50 3.93
C GLU A 272 27.03 34.29 2.95
N ASP A 273 25.94 33.53 3.01
CA ASP A 273 25.43 32.55 2.04
C ASP A 273 25.89 31.08 2.19
N ASP A 274 25.42 30.42 3.25
CA ASP A 274 25.48 28.96 3.37
C ASP A 274 24.26 28.32 2.65
N GLY A 275 24.10 28.67 1.37
CA GLY A 275 23.16 28.05 0.44
C GLY A 275 23.70 26.70 -0.03
N PHE A 276 23.32 25.62 0.66
CA PHE A 276 23.76 24.27 0.29
C PHE A 276 23.31 23.92 -1.14
N ASP A 277 24.28 23.74 -2.04
CA ASP A 277 24.05 23.48 -3.46
C ASP A 277 23.42 22.09 -3.70
N TYR A 278 22.11 22.10 -3.96
CA TYR A 278 21.31 20.92 -4.33
C TYR A 278 21.69 20.31 -5.70
N SER A 279 22.65 20.88 -6.43
CA SER A 279 23.07 20.37 -7.75
C SER A 279 23.82 19.03 -7.71
N LYS A 280 24.40 18.64 -6.57
CA LYS A 280 25.13 17.36 -6.39
C LYS A 280 24.23 16.11 -6.32
N LEU A 281 22.90 16.25 -6.39
CA LEU A 281 21.94 15.14 -6.33
C LEU A 281 21.60 14.49 -7.69
N LYS A 282 22.35 14.76 -8.76
CA LYS A 282 22.15 14.08 -10.06
C LYS A 282 23.18 12.99 -10.34
N LYS A 283 22.86 11.77 -9.91
CA LYS A 283 22.87 10.50 -10.68
C LYS A 283 22.71 9.31 -9.72
N SER A 284 21.48 9.07 -9.28
CA SER A 284 21.04 7.72 -8.91
C SER A 284 19.62 7.52 -9.44
N SER A 285 19.52 7.21 -10.73
CA SER A 285 18.27 6.83 -11.40
C SER A 285 17.81 5.41 -11.04
N THR A 286 18.10 4.96 -9.83
CA THR A 286 17.68 3.66 -9.27
C THR A 286 17.21 3.95 -7.85
N GLY A 287 15.90 4.03 -7.66
CA GLY A 287 15.33 4.22 -6.33
C GLY A 287 15.65 3.02 -5.46
N ASP A 288 16.51 3.21 -4.46
CA ASP A 288 16.78 2.22 -3.42
C ASP A 288 15.53 2.10 -2.54
N TYR A 289 14.78 1.00 -2.67
CA TYR A 289 13.63 0.75 -1.81
C TYR A 289 14.08 0.13 -0.49
N LYS A 290 13.70 0.75 0.63
CA LYS A 290 13.94 0.19 1.96
C LYS A 290 12.86 -0.84 2.30
N LEU A 291 13.26 -2.12 2.32
CA LEU A 291 12.43 -3.24 2.77
C LEU A 291 12.84 -3.68 4.19
N PRO A 292 11.89 -4.15 5.03
CA PRO A 292 12.23 -4.66 6.36
C PRO A 292 13.15 -5.89 6.29
N ALA A 293 14.19 -5.96 7.12
CA ALA A 293 15.19 -7.04 7.11
C ALA A 293 14.60 -8.43 7.41
N GLN A 294 13.50 -8.47 8.16
CA GLN A 294 12.77 -9.67 8.55
C GLN A 294 11.79 -10.20 7.48
N LEU A 295 11.72 -9.53 6.32
CA LEU A 295 10.94 -9.97 5.16
C LEU A 295 11.75 -10.97 4.32
N VAL A 296 11.30 -12.23 4.27
CA VAL A 296 11.87 -13.26 3.39
C VAL A 296 11.14 -13.23 2.05
N GLN A 297 11.86 -12.93 0.99
CA GLN A 297 11.28 -12.70 -0.34
C GLN A 297 11.60 -13.84 -1.28
N ARG A 298 10.58 -14.50 -1.82
CA ARG A 298 10.75 -15.68 -2.68
C ARG A 298 10.07 -15.52 -4.02
N TYR A 299 10.58 -16.19 -5.05
CA TYR A 299 9.90 -16.32 -6.35
C TYR A 299 9.67 -17.79 -6.70
N VAL A 300 8.63 -18.08 -7.47
CA VAL A 300 8.36 -19.42 -8.02
C VAL A 300 8.14 -19.33 -9.53
N LYS A 301 8.91 -20.14 -10.27
CA LYS A 301 8.76 -20.30 -11.72
C LYS A 301 7.66 -21.32 -12.00
N VAL A 302 6.58 -20.89 -12.63
CA VAL A 302 5.41 -21.75 -12.88
C VAL A 302 4.97 -21.66 -14.35
N PRO A 303 4.96 -22.78 -15.10
CA PRO A 303 4.36 -22.82 -16.43
C PRO A 303 2.91 -22.34 -16.39
N CYS A 304 2.52 -21.53 -17.37
CA CYS A 304 1.25 -20.82 -17.39
C CYS A 304 0.04 -21.73 -17.08
N GLY A 305 -0.06 -22.86 -17.76
CA GLY A 305 -1.20 -23.79 -17.62
C GLY A 305 -1.33 -24.48 -16.27
N SER A 306 -0.30 -24.43 -15.41
CA SER A 306 -0.30 -25.07 -14.08
C SER A 306 -0.41 -24.07 -12.92
N ARG A 307 -0.50 -22.76 -13.22
CA ARG A 307 -0.47 -21.70 -12.21
C ARG A 307 -1.54 -21.86 -11.13
N LEU A 308 -2.77 -22.19 -11.53
CA LEU A 308 -3.90 -22.33 -10.60
C LEU A 308 -3.72 -23.51 -9.64
N ALA A 309 -3.39 -24.70 -10.16
CA ALA A 309 -3.12 -25.88 -9.35
C ALA A 309 -1.94 -25.66 -8.39
N VAL A 310 -0.88 -24.97 -8.84
CA VAL A 310 0.27 -24.65 -8.00
C VAL A 310 -0.10 -23.63 -6.90
N LEU A 311 -0.87 -22.59 -7.21
CA LEU A 311 -1.37 -21.63 -6.20
C LEU A 311 -2.15 -22.34 -5.10
N LEU A 312 -3.12 -23.17 -5.47
CA LEU A 312 -3.94 -23.94 -4.53
C LEU A 312 -3.08 -24.89 -3.69
N SER A 313 -2.09 -25.54 -4.29
CA SER A 313 -1.14 -26.40 -3.57
C SER A 313 -0.31 -25.64 -2.55
N ILE A 314 0.20 -24.45 -2.91
CA ILE A 314 0.96 -23.62 -1.98
C ILE A 314 0.07 -23.13 -0.84
N LEU A 315 -1.13 -22.64 -1.13
CA LEU A 315 -2.09 -22.19 -0.12
C LEU A 315 -2.46 -23.32 0.84
N LYS A 316 -2.71 -24.53 0.33
CA LYS A 316 -3.03 -25.71 1.14
C LYS A 316 -1.89 -26.02 2.10
N ASN A 317 -0.66 -26.10 1.60
CA ASN A 317 0.52 -26.33 2.44
C ASN A 317 0.74 -25.20 3.48
N LEU A 318 0.44 -23.95 3.15
CA LEU A 318 0.57 -22.85 4.11
C LEU A 318 -0.47 -22.94 5.23
N PHE A 319 -1.74 -23.22 4.92
CA PHE A 319 -2.80 -23.34 5.93
C PHE A 319 -2.74 -24.64 6.75
N GLU A 320 -2.13 -25.70 6.23
CA GLU A 320 -1.99 -26.98 6.96
C GLU A 320 -0.80 -27.00 7.94
N ARG A 321 0.23 -26.17 7.71
CA ARG A 321 1.43 -26.14 8.57
C ARG A 321 1.23 -25.42 9.89
N GLU A 322 0.40 -24.39 9.91
CA GLU A 322 0.15 -23.61 11.11
C GLU A 322 -1.34 -23.30 11.25
N ALA A 323 -1.85 -23.39 12.48
CA ALA A 323 -3.28 -23.25 12.75
C ALA A 323 -3.82 -21.81 12.55
N SER A 324 -2.96 -20.79 12.57
CA SER A 324 -3.38 -19.37 12.56
C SER A 324 -2.55 -18.55 11.59
N HIS A 325 -3.08 -18.35 10.38
CA HIS A 325 -2.38 -17.60 9.34
C HIS A 325 -3.29 -16.66 8.58
N LYS A 326 -2.80 -15.43 8.40
CA LYS A 326 -3.36 -14.48 7.44
C LYS A 326 -2.50 -14.44 6.20
N ILE A 327 -3.12 -14.69 5.05
CA ILE A 327 -2.46 -14.68 3.76
C ILE A 327 -3.20 -13.70 2.85
N VAL A 328 -2.46 -12.87 2.12
CA VAL A 328 -3.03 -12.00 1.09
C VAL A 328 -2.50 -12.44 -0.27
N VAL A 329 -3.40 -12.63 -1.24
CA VAL A 329 -3.05 -12.96 -2.62
C VAL A 329 -3.45 -11.80 -3.53
N PHE A 330 -2.47 -11.25 -4.25
CA PHE A 330 -2.67 -10.15 -5.18
C PHE A 330 -2.87 -10.63 -6.62
N PHE A 331 -3.90 -10.09 -7.26
CA PHE A 331 -4.26 -10.29 -8.67
C PHE A 331 -4.34 -8.95 -9.40
N SER A 332 -4.09 -8.97 -10.71
CA SER A 332 -4.09 -7.74 -11.52
C SER A 332 -5.50 -7.20 -11.83
N THR A 333 -6.56 -8.02 -11.72
CA THR A 333 -7.92 -7.61 -12.12
C THR A 333 -8.99 -7.99 -11.10
N CYS A 334 -10.07 -7.21 -11.07
CA CYS A 334 -11.24 -7.49 -10.23
C CYS A 334 -11.91 -8.82 -10.62
N ASP A 335 -12.05 -9.09 -11.92
CA ASP A 335 -12.68 -10.35 -12.38
C ASP A 335 -11.86 -11.58 -11.97
N ALA A 336 -10.52 -11.46 -11.94
CA ALA A 336 -9.66 -12.53 -11.43
C ALA A 336 -9.86 -12.74 -9.92
N VAL A 337 -9.96 -11.68 -9.12
CA VAL A 337 -10.28 -11.79 -7.68
C VAL A 337 -11.62 -12.50 -7.47
N ASP A 338 -12.66 -12.11 -8.21
CA ASP A 338 -14.00 -12.71 -8.11
C ASP A 338 -14.01 -14.18 -8.50
N PHE A 339 -13.34 -14.55 -9.60
CA PHE A 339 -13.20 -15.93 -10.03
C PHE A 339 -12.49 -16.80 -8.97
N HIS A 340 -11.31 -16.38 -8.49
CA HIS A 340 -10.57 -17.16 -7.51
C HIS A 340 -11.28 -17.22 -6.17
N TYR A 341 -11.99 -16.15 -5.76
CA TYR A 341 -12.81 -16.14 -4.54
C TYR A 341 -13.89 -17.19 -4.58
N SER A 342 -14.69 -17.21 -5.66
CA SER A 342 -15.75 -18.21 -5.79
C SER A 342 -15.20 -19.62 -5.93
N LEU A 343 -14.15 -19.82 -6.74
CA LEU A 343 -13.52 -21.13 -6.89
C LEU A 343 -13.02 -21.67 -5.54
N ILE A 344 -12.24 -20.89 -4.79
CA ILE A 344 -11.68 -21.35 -3.50
C ILE A 344 -12.78 -21.59 -2.46
N SER A 345 -13.86 -20.81 -2.50
CA SER A 345 -14.96 -20.92 -1.54
C SER A 345 -15.89 -22.11 -1.80
N GLU A 346 -16.03 -22.51 -3.07
CA GLU A 346 -17.00 -23.51 -3.54
C GLU A 346 -16.33 -24.86 -3.92
N PHE A 347 -15.03 -24.90 -4.23
CA PHE A 347 -14.34 -26.12 -4.69
C PHE A 347 -14.16 -27.14 -3.55
N CYS A 348 -14.98 -28.19 -3.61
CA CYS A 348 -14.88 -29.37 -2.75
C CYS A 348 -14.07 -30.49 -3.44
N TRP A 349 -13.39 -31.27 -2.62
CA TRP A 349 -12.44 -32.30 -3.04
C TRP A 349 -12.54 -33.53 -2.16
N SER A 350 -12.34 -34.71 -2.75
CA SER A 350 -12.19 -35.97 -2.01
C SER A 350 -10.71 -36.37 -1.97
N PRO A 351 -10.10 -36.54 -0.78
CA PRO A 351 -8.72 -37.00 -0.66
C PRO A 351 -8.51 -38.45 -1.12
N ASN A 352 -9.54 -39.30 -1.02
CA ASN A 352 -9.44 -40.76 -1.21
C ASN A 352 -10.55 -41.26 -2.14
N SER A 353 -10.24 -41.43 -3.42
CA SER A 353 -11.20 -41.91 -4.44
C SER A 353 -11.47 -43.44 -4.38
N GLN A 354 -11.31 -44.11 -3.24
CA GLN A 354 -11.39 -45.58 -3.15
C GLN A 354 -12.47 -46.14 -2.19
N SER A 355 -13.19 -45.32 -1.44
CA SER A 355 -14.25 -45.79 -0.54
C SER A 355 -15.56 -45.02 -0.78
N GLU A 356 -16.63 -45.75 -1.06
CA GLU A 356 -17.99 -45.28 -1.41
C GLU A 356 -18.71 -44.46 -0.31
N ALA A 357 -18.06 -44.18 0.82
CA ALA A 357 -18.54 -43.24 1.82
C ALA A 357 -17.98 -41.83 1.55
N GLU A 358 -18.63 -41.10 0.63
CA GLU A 358 -18.20 -39.79 0.14
C GLU A 358 -18.35 -38.66 1.18
N HIS A 359 -17.32 -38.41 1.98
CA HIS A 359 -17.15 -37.11 2.64
C HIS A 359 -16.38 -36.16 1.71
N THR A 360 -17.10 -35.34 0.95
CA THR A 360 -16.50 -34.22 0.21
C THR A 360 -16.29 -33.05 1.14
N GLU A 361 -15.10 -32.47 1.12
CA GLU A 361 -14.78 -31.30 1.94
C GLU A 361 -14.16 -30.18 1.10
N LYS A 362 -14.21 -28.95 1.60
CA LYS A 362 -13.55 -27.81 0.96
C LYS A 362 -12.04 -28.08 0.85
N PHE A 363 -11.49 -27.87 -0.35
CA PHE A 363 -10.07 -28.09 -0.60
C PHE A 363 -9.17 -27.22 0.30
N LEU A 364 -9.59 -25.97 0.54
CA LEU A 364 -8.99 -25.05 1.52
C LEU A 364 -9.95 -24.84 2.69
N ARG A 365 -9.56 -25.29 3.88
CA ARG A 365 -10.30 -25.09 5.13
C ARG A 365 -9.98 -23.72 5.76
N CYS A 366 -10.22 -22.64 5.03
CA CYS A 366 -9.96 -21.27 5.51
C CYS A 366 -11.11 -20.30 5.20
N HIS A 367 -11.27 -19.28 6.03
CA HIS A 367 -12.19 -18.19 5.74
C HIS A 367 -11.63 -17.33 4.60
N THR A 368 -12.29 -17.37 3.44
CA THR A 368 -11.85 -16.67 2.23
C THR A 368 -12.64 -15.38 2.08
N LEU A 369 -11.92 -14.29 1.84
CA LEU A 369 -12.42 -12.92 1.71
C LEU A 369 -11.90 -12.31 0.41
N ARG A 370 -12.62 -11.32 -0.13
CA ARG A 370 -12.19 -10.56 -1.32
C ARG A 370 -12.23 -9.06 -1.09
N LEU A 371 -11.29 -8.34 -1.68
CA LEU A 371 -11.25 -6.87 -1.62
C LEU A 371 -10.76 -6.28 -2.95
N HIS A 372 -11.63 -5.59 -3.68
CA HIS A 372 -11.27 -4.95 -4.95
C HIS A 372 -12.18 -3.75 -5.25
N GLY A 373 -11.86 -3.00 -6.32
CA GLY A 373 -12.47 -1.69 -6.59
C GLY A 373 -13.93 -1.71 -7.06
N ASN A 374 -14.44 -2.85 -7.55
CA ASN A 374 -15.83 -2.98 -8.01
C ASN A 374 -16.82 -3.27 -6.86
N MET A 375 -16.33 -3.57 -5.66
CA MET A 375 -17.17 -3.81 -4.49
C MET A 375 -17.78 -2.51 -3.97
N LYS A 376 -18.97 -2.59 -3.38
CA LYS A 376 -19.56 -1.45 -2.67
C LYS A 376 -18.70 -1.08 -1.47
N GLN A 377 -18.65 0.21 -1.14
CA GLN A 377 -17.80 0.71 -0.06
C GLN A 377 -18.14 0.06 1.30
N GLU A 378 -19.41 -0.21 1.56
CA GLU A 378 -19.87 -0.90 2.77
C GLU A 378 -19.30 -2.32 2.85
N ASP A 379 -19.41 -3.09 1.76
CA ASP A 379 -18.86 -4.44 1.66
C ASP A 379 -17.33 -4.46 1.84
N ARG A 380 -16.63 -3.48 1.25
CA ARG A 380 -15.17 -3.31 1.40
C ARG A 380 -14.80 -3.09 2.87
N ARG A 381 -15.53 -2.22 3.57
CA ARG A 381 -15.33 -1.94 5.00
C ARG A 381 -15.60 -3.17 5.86
N ASN A 382 -16.70 -3.88 5.60
CA ASN A 382 -17.05 -5.09 6.33
C ASN A 382 -16.00 -6.20 6.13
N THR A 383 -15.55 -6.41 4.89
CA THR A 383 -14.49 -7.38 4.57
C THR A 383 -13.17 -7.01 5.23
N PHE A 384 -12.80 -5.73 5.20
CA PHE A 384 -11.59 -5.25 5.86
C PHE A 384 -11.63 -5.51 7.37
N GLN A 385 -12.75 -5.21 8.03
CA GLN A 385 -12.92 -5.46 9.45
C GLN A 385 -12.89 -6.95 9.77
N ALA A 386 -13.57 -7.79 8.99
CA ALA A 386 -13.54 -9.25 9.15
C ALA A 386 -12.09 -9.78 9.06
N PHE A 387 -11.34 -9.41 8.01
CA PHE A 387 -9.95 -9.86 7.87
C PHE A 387 -9.04 -9.34 9.00
N LYS A 388 -9.32 -8.15 9.53
CA LYS A 388 -8.59 -7.58 10.67
C LYS A 388 -8.82 -8.37 11.95
N THR A 389 -10.05 -8.80 12.23
CA THR A 389 -10.43 -9.51 13.47
C THR A 389 -10.13 -11.00 13.44
N GLU A 390 -10.17 -11.63 12.26
CA GLU A 390 -9.92 -13.06 12.12
C GLU A 390 -8.52 -13.45 12.60
N LYS A 391 -8.35 -14.70 13.05
CA LYS A 391 -7.02 -15.26 13.38
C LYS A 391 -6.38 -15.96 12.18
N SER A 392 -7.22 -16.59 11.36
CA SER A 392 -6.81 -17.33 10.16
C SER A 392 -7.75 -16.99 9.00
N ALA A 393 -7.22 -16.38 7.94
CA ALA A 393 -8.03 -15.94 6.81
C ALA A 393 -7.18 -15.77 5.53
N LEU A 394 -7.85 -15.95 4.39
CA LEU A 394 -7.30 -15.70 3.06
C LEU A 394 -7.96 -14.47 2.46
N LEU A 395 -7.20 -13.43 2.13
CA LEU A 395 -7.68 -12.26 1.42
C LEU A 395 -7.21 -12.26 -0.02
N LEU A 396 -8.14 -12.30 -0.96
CA LEU A 396 -7.87 -12.15 -2.39
C LEU A 396 -8.12 -10.70 -2.77
N SER A 397 -7.13 -10.02 -3.36
CA SER A 397 -7.23 -8.59 -3.60
C SER A 397 -6.52 -8.11 -4.85
N THR A 398 -6.91 -6.93 -5.33
CA THR A 398 -6.11 -6.13 -6.26
C THR A 398 -5.27 -5.11 -5.49
N ASP A 399 -4.57 -4.20 -6.18
CA ASP A 399 -3.75 -3.16 -5.54
C ASP A 399 -4.50 -2.16 -4.67
N VAL A 400 -5.83 -2.28 -4.60
CA VAL A 400 -6.66 -1.62 -3.60
C VAL A 400 -6.20 -1.96 -2.17
N ALA A 401 -5.64 -3.16 -1.94
CA ALA A 401 -5.11 -3.56 -0.63
C ALA A 401 -3.59 -3.44 -0.50
N ALA A 402 -2.87 -3.08 -1.57
CA ALA A 402 -1.42 -3.05 -1.59
C ALA A 402 -0.84 -1.87 -0.78
N ARG A 403 -1.58 -0.76 -0.65
CA ARG A 403 -1.09 0.50 -0.07
C ARG A 403 -2.06 1.04 0.98
N GLY A 404 -1.57 1.70 2.01
CA GLY A 404 -2.39 2.38 3.01
C GLY A 404 -3.29 1.52 3.91
N LEU A 405 -3.39 0.20 3.69
CA LEU A 405 -4.16 -0.71 4.53
C LEU A 405 -3.29 -1.49 5.53
N ASP A 406 -3.60 -1.34 6.81
CA ASP A 406 -2.96 -2.07 7.90
C ASP A 406 -3.70 -3.34 8.23
N PHE A 407 -3.17 -4.43 7.71
CA PHE A 407 -3.56 -5.77 8.05
C PHE A 407 -2.64 -6.26 9.17
N PRO A 408 -3.12 -6.34 10.42
CA PRO A 408 -2.29 -6.84 11.50
C PRO A 408 -1.98 -8.32 11.27
N LYS A 409 -0.71 -8.69 11.47
CA LYS A 409 -0.23 -10.08 11.50
C LYS A 409 -0.45 -10.87 10.20
N VAL A 410 -0.30 -10.23 9.04
CA VAL A 410 -0.22 -10.97 7.77
C VAL A 410 1.10 -11.73 7.72
N ARG A 411 1.04 -13.06 7.60
CA ARG A 411 2.22 -13.93 7.58
C ARG A 411 2.86 -13.99 6.20
N CYS A 412 2.04 -14.04 5.15
CA CYS A 412 2.50 -14.27 3.79
C CYS A 412 1.76 -13.39 2.77
N ILE A 413 2.51 -12.77 1.86
CA ILE A 413 2.00 -12.07 0.69
C ILE A 413 2.31 -12.87 -0.57
N VAL A 414 1.29 -13.35 -1.26
CA VAL A 414 1.44 -14.01 -2.56
C VAL A 414 1.11 -13.02 -3.66
N GLN A 415 2.07 -12.73 -4.51
CA GLN A 415 1.87 -11.94 -5.72
C GLN A 415 1.65 -12.91 -6.87
N TYR A 416 0.38 -13.29 -7.07
CA TYR A 416 0.02 -14.25 -8.10
C TYR A 416 0.26 -13.63 -9.47
N ASP A 417 -0.18 -12.39 -9.69
CA ASP A 417 0.21 -11.62 -10.87
C ASP A 417 1.33 -10.63 -10.52
N SER A 418 2.30 -10.51 -11.43
CA SER A 418 3.41 -9.58 -11.27
C SER A 418 2.91 -8.12 -11.26
N PRO A 419 3.38 -7.29 -10.31
CA PRO A 419 2.99 -5.89 -10.25
C PRO A 419 3.49 -5.10 -11.45
N GLY A 420 2.83 -3.96 -11.71
CA GLY A 420 3.12 -3.12 -12.86
C GLY A 420 4.37 -2.28 -12.73
N GLU A 421 4.92 -2.13 -11.52
CA GLU A 421 6.13 -1.37 -11.20
C GLU A 421 6.82 -1.95 -9.94
N ALA A 422 8.14 -1.75 -9.80
CA ALA A 422 8.87 -2.18 -8.60
C ALA A 422 8.39 -1.48 -7.31
N THR A 423 7.91 -0.22 -7.42
CA THR A 423 7.27 0.49 -6.31
C THR A 423 6.08 -0.32 -5.78
N GLU A 424 5.26 -0.87 -6.66
CA GLU A 424 4.03 -1.60 -6.31
C GLU A 424 4.37 -2.94 -5.65
N TYR A 425 5.41 -3.63 -6.14
CA TYR A 425 5.97 -4.81 -5.47
C TYR A 425 6.30 -4.52 -4.01
N VAL A 426 7.10 -3.47 -3.75
CA VAL A 426 7.55 -3.09 -2.40
C VAL A 426 6.38 -2.80 -1.46
N HIS A 427 5.36 -2.12 -1.98
CA HIS A 427 4.18 -1.79 -1.19
C HIS A 427 3.33 -3.02 -0.85
N ARG A 428 3.14 -3.95 -1.81
CA ARG A 428 2.44 -5.22 -1.60
C ARG A 428 3.12 -6.03 -0.51
N VAL A 429 4.44 -6.24 -0.61
CA VAL A 429 5.19 -7.03 0.38
C VAL A 429 5.29 -6.33 1.73
N GLY A 430 5.28 -4.99 1.75
CA GLY A 430 5.21 -4.18 2.96
C GLY A 430 3.91 -4.31 3.79
N ARG A 431 2.98 -5.19 3.37
CA ARG A 431 1.81 -5.59 4.18
C ARG A 431 2.12 -6.70 5.19
N THR A 432 3.22 -7.44 5.01
CA THR A 432 3.75 -8.38 6.01
C THR A 432 5.01 -7.80 6.67
N ALA A 433 5.67 -8.57 7.54
CA ALA A 433 6.91 -8.18 8.21
C ALA A 433 6.82 -6.85 9.00
N ARG A 434 5.73 -6.62 9.72
CA ARG A 434 5.45 -5.35 10.43
C ARG A 434 5.79 -5.43 11.91
N LEU A 435 6.23 -4.32 12.49
CA LEU A 435 6.47 -4.19 13.93
C LEU A 435 7.35 -5.32 14.52
N GLY A 436 8.40 -5.73 13.80
CA GLY A 436 9.31 -6.80 14.24
C GLY A 436 8.90 -8.23 13.87
N GLU A 437 7.67 -8.46 13.46
CA GLU A 437 7.20 -9.80 13.07
C GLU A 437 7.87 -10.29 11.78
N ARG A 438 8.09 -11.61 11.66
CA ARG A 438 8.58 -12.22 10.42
C ARG A 438 7.50 -12.25 9.34
N GLY A 439 7.88 -11.95 8.10
CA GLY A 439 6.98 -12.00 6.94
C GLY A 439 7.59 -12.76 5.79
N ASP A 440 6.76 -13.48 5.04
CA ASP A 440 7.14 -14.11 3.77
C ASP A 440 6.46 -13.41 2.59
N SER A 441 7.16 -13.25 1.48
CA SER A 441 6.55 -12.91 0.19
C SER A 441 6.86 -13.96 -0.86
N LEU A 442 5.90 -14.22 -1.75
CA LEU A 442 6.03 -15.17 -2.84
C LEU A 442 5.55 -14.55 -4.15
N LEU A 443 6.45 -14.37 -5.11
CA LEU A 443 6.16 -13.88 -6.45
C LEU A 443 6.02 -15.03 -7.46
N PHE A 444 4.89 -15.09 -8.16
CA PHE A 444 4.66 -16.05 -9.24
C PHE A 444 5.16 -15.48 -10.56
N LEU A 445 6.09 -16.18 -11.20
CA LEU A 445 6.61 -15.82 -12.52
C LEU A 445 6.42 -16.98 -13.49
N GLN A 446 6.02 -16.66 -14.71
CA GLN A 446 6.15 -17.58 -15.84
C GLN A 446 7.64 -17.71 -16.24
N PRO A 447 8.06 -18.80 -16.89
CA PRO A 447 9.43 -18.92 -17.40
C PRO A 447 9.85 -17.76 -18.32
N ILE A 448 8.91 -17.17 -19.06
CA ILE A 448 9.15 -16.01 -19.92
C ILE A 448 9.23 -14.66 -19.17
N GLU A 449 8.89 -14.64 -17.87
CA GLU A 449 8.84 -13.45 -17.02
C GLU A 449 10.04 -13.37 -16.06
N VAL A 450 10.98 -14.32 -16.12
CA VAL A 450 12.09 -14.43 -15.16
C VAL A 450 13.00 -13.20 -15.17
N ASP A 451 13.12 -12.51 -16.31
CA ASP A 451 13.87 -11.25 -16.43
C ASP A 451 13.31 -10.14 -15.50
N TYR A 452 12.08 -10.28 -15.00
CA TYR A 452 11.51 -9.38 -14.00
C TYR A 452 12.29 -9.38 -12.67
N ILE A 453 12.98 -10.48 -12.35
CA ILE A 453 13.85 -10.54 -11.16
C ILE A 453 15.00 -9.54 -11.30
N GLN A 454 15.62 -9.46 -12.48
CA GLN A 454 16.69 -8.51 -12.74
C GLN A 454 16.19 -7.05 -12.68
N ASP A 455 14.94 -6.81 -13.09
CA ASP A 455 14.33 -5.50 -12.97
C ASP A 455 14.12 -5.09 -11.50
N LEU A 456 13.65 -6.02 -10.67
CA LEU A 456 13.52 -5.84 -9.22
C LEU A 456 14.89 -5.66 -8.53
N GLU A 457 15.94 -6.35 -8.97
CA GLU A 457 17.29 -6.23 -8.41
C GLU A 457 17.89 -4.83 -8.63
N LYS A 458 17.62 -4.18 -9.77
CA LYS A 458 18.00 -2.76 -10.01
C LYS A 458 17.41 -1.80 -8.99
N HIS A 459 16.38 -2.24 -8.29
CA HIS A 459 15.61 -1.50 -7.31
C HIS A 459 15.89 -1.96 -5.86
N GLY A 460 16.96 -2.75 -5.66
CA GLY A 460 17.37 -3.24 -4.33
C GLY A 460 16.52 -4.40 -3.81
N VAL A 461 15.71 -5.04 -4.67
CA VAL A 461 14.87 -6.18 -4.29
C VAL A 461 15.52 -7.47 -4.78
N SER A 462 16.03 -8.28 -3.84
CA SER A 462 16.56 -9.61 -4.13
C SER A 462 15.58 -10.71 -3.68
N LEU A 463 15.39 -11.71 -4.54
CA LEU A 463 14.43 -12.79 -4.37
C LEU A 463 15.15 -14.14 -4.40
N ILE A 464 14.78 -15.07 -3.51
CA ILE A 464 15.29 -16.44 -3.52
C ILE A 464 14.28 -17.43 -4.11
N GLU A 465 14.74 -18.49 -4.76
CA GLU A 465 13.83 -19.46 -5.37
C GLU A 465 13.02 -20.23 -4.32
N TYR A 466 11.71 -20.35 -4.53
CA TYR A 466 10.81 -21.13 -3.68
C TYR A 466 10.93 -22.63 -4.03
N PRO A 467 11.16 -23.51 -3.04
CA PRO A 467 11.39 -24.93 -3.28
C PRO A 467 10.08 -25.69 -3.57
N ILE A 468 9.37 -25.33 -4.65
CA ILE A 468 8.02 -25.82 -4.96
C ILE A 468 7.97 -27.34 -5.10
N LEU A 469 8.98 -27.97 -5.72
CA LEU A 469 9.00 -29.43 -5.88
C LEU A 469 9.02 -30.17 -4.54
N LYS A 470 9.69 -29.61 -3.51
CA LYS A 470 9.67 -30.19 -2.16
C LYS A 470 8.28 -30.10 -1.52
N VAL A 471 7.56 -29.01 -1.77
CA VAL A 471 6.19 -28.81 -1.30
C VAL A 471 5.21 -29.72 -2.02
N LEU A 472 5.36 -29.90 -3.32
CA LEU A 472 4.50 -30.80 -4.07
C LEU A 472 4.72 -32.27 -3.71
N GLY A 473 5.95 -32.65 -3.37
CA GLY A 473 6.30 -34.00 -2.91
C GLY A 473 5.71 -34.38 -1.55
N SER A 474 5.18 -33.42 -0.76
CA SER A 474 4.48 -33.73 0.50
C SER A 474 3.00 -34.07 0.33
N PHE A 475 2.42 -33.83 -0.85
CA PHE A 475 1.00 -34.16 -1.07
C PHE A 475 0.82 -35.65 -1.43
N PRO A 476 -0.14 -36.35 -0.80
CA PRO A 476 -0.41 -37.75 -1.10
C PRO A 476 -1.05 -37.88 -2.49
N LEU A 477 -0.60 -38.86 -3.26
CA LEU A 477 -1.26 -39.32 -4.48
C LEU A 477 -1.83 -40.71 -4.19
N TYR A 478 -3.16 -40.85 -4.29
CA TYR A 478 -3.85 -42.12 -4.00
C TYR A 478 -3.48 -42.72 -2.63
N GLY A 479 -3.36 -41.90 -1.59
CA GLY A 479 -3.01 -42.35 -0.24
C GLY A 479 -1.53 -42.71 -0.02
N GLN A 480 -0.66 -42.59 -1.02
CA GLN A 480 0.80 -42.80 -0.88
C GLN A 480 1.60 -41.52 -1.13
N VAL A 481 2.60 -41.27 -0.27
CA VAL A 481 3.55 -40.15 -0.45
C VAL A 481 4.59 -40.57 -1.48
N TYR A 482 4.51 -40.01 -2.68
CA TYR A 482 5.42 -40.34 -3.78
C TYR A 482 6.77 -39.61 -3.59
N ARG A 483 7.83 -40.34 -3.25
CA ARG A 483 9.21 -39.81 -3.34
C ARG A 483 9.67 -39.87 -4.79
N ALA A 484 9.46 -38.78 -5.54
CA ALA A 484 9.89 -38.70 -6.93
C ALA A 484 11.41 -38.96 -7.06
N ARG A 485 11.78 -40.04 -7.76
CA ARG A 485 13.14 -40.27 -8.26
C ARG A 485 13.25 -39.60 -9.64
N LYS A 486 14.21 -38.67 -9.78
CA LYS A 486 14.55 -37.87 -10.98
C LYS A 486 13.55 -36.78 -11.39
N PHE A 487 14.10 -35.69 -11.91
CA PHE A 487 13.47 -34.40 -12.22
C PHE A 487 12.19 -34.55 -13.08
N VAL A 488 11.02 -34.40 -12.45
CA VAL A 488 9.76 -34.18 -13.16
C VAL A 488 9.57 -32.67 -13.28
N SER A 489 9.35 -32.16 -14.50
CA SER A 489 9.01 -30.75 -14.70
C SER A 489 7.69 -30.43 -13.98
N LEU A 490 7.52 -29.19 -13.52
CA LEU A 490 6.40 -28.81 -12.63
C LEU A 490 5.01 -29.11 -13.22
N ASP A 491 4.89 -28.95 -14.53
CA ASP A 491 3.70 -29.22 -15.35
C ASP A 491 3.39 -30.70 -15.55
N LEU A 492 4.38 -31.58 -15.42
CA LEU A 492 4.23 -33.03 -15.49
C LEU A 492 4.10 -33.68 -14.11
N HIS A 493 4.17 -32.90 -13.03
CA HIS A 493 4.07 -33.43 -11.68
C HIS A 493 2.69 -34.10 -11.48
N PRO A 494 2.61 -35.37 -11.05
CA PRO A 494 1.34 -36.11 -11.00
C PRO A 494 0.26 -35.42 -10.17
N TRP A 495 0.63 -34.85 -9.01
CA TRP A 495 -0.29 -34.07 -8.17
C TRP A 495 -0.85 -32.84 -8.90
N VAL A 496 0.00 -32.11 -9.63
CA VAL A 496 -0.40 -30.89 -10.35
C VAL A 496 -1.36 -31.27 -11.48
N LEU A 497 -1.07 -32.32 -12.24
CA LEU A 497 -1.95 -32.83 -13.30
C LEU A 497 -3.29 -33.29 -12.75
N TYR A 498 -3.29 -34.02 -11.63
CA TYR A 498 -4.50 -34.52 -10.99
C TYR A 498 -5.40 -33.37 -10.51
N LEU A 499 -4.83 -32.43 -9.74
CA LEU A 499 -5.56 -31.26 -9.25
C LEU A 499 -6.06 -30.38 -10.40
N GLN A 500 -5.24 -30.17 -11.44
CA GLN A 500 -5.62 -29.40 -12.61
C GLN A 500 -6.83 -30.00 -13.34
N ARG A 501 -6.85 -31.33 -13.56
CA ARG A 501 -7.98 -32.02 -14.20
C ARG A 501 -9.27 -31.89 -13.40
N ALA A 502 -9.17 -31.94 -12.08
CA ALA A 502 -10.32 -31.79 -11.21
C ALA A 502 -10.90 -30.38 -11.22
N LEU A 503 -10.03 -29.37 -11.19
CA LEU A 503 -10.44 -27.97 -11.32
C LEU A 503 -11.12 -27.73 -12.67
N GLU A 504 -10.54 -28.25 -13.76
CA GLU A 504 -11.15 -28.18 -15.10
C GLU A 504 -12.52 -28.87 -15.13
N SER A 505 -12.68 -30.01 -14.45
CA SER A 505 -13.98 -30.70 -14.36
C SER A 505 -15.01 -29.90 -13.56
N PHE A 506 -14.62 -29.34 -12.41
CA PHE A 506 -15.50 -28.51 -11.58
C PHE A 506 -15.96 -27.25 -12.32
N ILE A 507 -15.03 -26.53 -12.95
CA ILE A 507 -15.34 -25.29 -13.69
C ILE A 507 -16.18 -25.57 -14.94
N LEU A 508 -16.04 -26.74 -15.56
CA LEU A 508 -16.89 -27.14 -16.69
C LEU A 508 -18.32 -27.45 -16.24
N ASN A 509 -18.48 -28.14 -15.11
CA ASN A 509 -19.78 -28.58 -14.61
C ASN A 509 -20.59 -27.45 -13.96
N GLU A 510 -19.93 -26.36 -13.54
CA GLU A 510 -20.57 -25.19 -12.91
C GLU A 510 -20.66 -23.98 -13.87
N PRO A 511 -21.85 -23.66 -14.45
CA PRO A 511 -21.98 -22.60 -15.46
C PRO A 511 -21.57 -21.22 -14.95
N LYS A 512 -21.89 -20.92 -13.68
CA LYS A 512 -21.50 -19.68 -13.00
C LYS A 512 -19.98 -19.56 -12.92
N MET A 513 -19.29 -20.64 -12.53
CA MET A 513 -17.81 -20.65 -12.44
C MET A 513 -17.17 -20.53 -13.82
N ASN A 514 -17.72 -21.24 -14.81
CA ASN A 514 -17.25 -21.13 -16.19
C ASN A 514 -17.30 -19.67 -16.68
N LYS A 515 -18.40 -18.97 -16.41
CA LYS A 515 -18.56 -17.57 -16.82
C LYS A 515 -17.56 -16.65 -16.12
N LEU A 516 -17.35 -16.83 -14.82
CA LEU A 516 -16.34 -16.07 -14.07
C LEU A 516 -14.93 -16.32 -14.63
N ALA A 517 -14.59 -17.59 -14.93
CA ALA A 517 -13.31 -17.96 -15.51
C ALA A 517 -13.07 -17.27 -16.88
N GLN A 518 -14.08 -17.23 -17.75
CA GLN A 518 -14.00 -16.54 -19.04
C GLN A 518 -13.79 -15.03 -18.89
N ASN A 519 -14.50 -14.40 -17.95
CA ASN A 519 -14.36 -12.97 -17.68
C ASN A 519 -12.97 -12.66 -17.09
N ALA A 520 -12.52 -13.46 -16.12
CA ALA A 520 -11.20 -13.37 -15.53
C ALA A 520 -10.10 -13.50 -16.58
N PHE A 521 -10.16 -14.52 -17.45
CA PHE A 521 -9.25 -14.69 -18.59
C PHE A 521 -9.20 -13.44 -19.48
N CYS A 522 -10.37 -12.94 -19.92
CA CYS A 522 -10.42 -11.79 -20.83
C CYS A 522 -9.86 -10.51 -20.19
N SER A 523 -10.13 -10.29 -18.91
CA SER A 523 -9.63 -9.12 -18.17
C SER A 523 -8.12 -9.23 -17.92
N TRP A 524 -7.63 -10.43 -17.58
CA TRP A 524 -6.22 -10.68 -17.31
C TRP A 524 -5.38 -10.47 -18.56
N VAL A 525 -5.80 -11.00 -19.72
CA VAL A 525 -5.10 -10.77 -21.00
C VAL A 525 -5.02 -9.28 -21.31
N ARG A 526 -6.08 -8.50 -21.03
CA ARG A 526 -6.05 -7.04 -21.20
C ARG A 526 -5.06 -6.38 -20.26
N ALA A 527 -5.07 -6.74 -18.98
CA ALA A 527 -4.14 -6.20 -17.99
C ALA A 527 -2.68 -6.52 -18.36
N TYR A 528 -2.42 -7.73 -18.83
CA TYR A 528 -1.10 -8.15 -19.30
C TYR A 528 -0.60 -7.31 -20.49
N THR A 529 -1.49 -6.89 -21.38
CA THR A 529 -1.11 -6.01 -22.50
C THR A 529 -0.81 -4.57 -22.08
N ALA A 530 -1.19 -4.18 -20.86
CA ALA A 530 -1.12 -2.80 -20.38
C ALA A 530 0.22 -2.41 -19.75
N HIS A 531 1.16 -3.36 -19.54
CA HIS A 531 2.50 -3.06 -19.05
C HIS A 531 3.22 -2.03 -19.96
N ARG A 532 3.88 -1.06 -19.34
CA ARG A 532 4.53 0.08 -20.01
C ARG A 532 6.05 0.07 -19.79
N GLY A 533 6.76 0.92 -20.53
CA GLY A 533 8.19 1.13 -20.35
C GLY A 533 9.02 -0.13 -20.57
N ASP A 534 10.03 -0.34 -19.73
CA ASP A 534 10.96 -1.46 -19.81
C ASP A 534 10.28 -2.82 -19.56
N LEU A 535 9.23 -2.83 -18.74
CA LEU A 535 8.44 -4.03 -18.44
C LEU A 535 7.70 -4.58 -19.67
N LYS A 536 7.40 -3.75 -20.68
CA LYS A 536 6.79 -4.23 -21.92
C LYS A 536 7.68 -5.25 -22.64
N ARG A 537 9.00 -5.18 -22.43
CA ARG A 537 9.96 -6.13 -23.02
C ARG A 537 9.90 -7.51 -22.35
N ILE A 538 9.55 -7.51 -21.06
CA ILE A 538 9.43 -8.70 -20.23
C ILE A 538 8.05 -9.33 -20.45
N PHE A 539 6.99 -8.56 -20.20
CA PHE A 539 5.59 -8.99 -20.32
C PHE A 539 5.04 -8.83 -21.75
N MET A 540 5.66 -9.53 -22.69
CA MET A 540 5.24 -9.50 -24.10
C MET A 540 4.10 -10.48 -24.37
N VAL A 541 2.92 -9.96 -24.70
CA VAL A 541 1.73 -10.76 -25.02
C VAL A 541 1.97 -11.73 -26.19
N LYS A 542 2.81 -11.34 -27.16
CA LYS A 542 3.17 -12.21 -28.30
C LYS A 542 3.93 -13.47 -27.89
N LYS A 543 4.57 -13.48 -26.71
CA LYS A 543 5.24 -14.66 -26.14
C LYS A 543 4.28 -15.57 -25.36
N LEU A 544 3.04 -15.13 -25.10
CA LEU A 544 2.04 -15.92 -24.38
C LEU A 544 1.33 -16.89 -25.31
N HIS A 545 1.21 -18.14 -24.85
CA HIS A 545 0.32 -19.12 -25.48
C HIS A 545 -1.08 -19.01 -24.87
N LEU A 546 -2.02 -18.41 -25.58
CA LEU A 546 -3.38 -18.14 -25.06
C LEU A 546 -4.15 -19.40 -24.64
N GLY A 547 -3.86 -20.56 -25.23
CA GLY A 547 -4.40 -21.84 -24.77
C GLY A 547 -3.88 -22.24 -23.38
N HIS A 548 -2.62 -21.93 -23.05
CA HIS A 548 -2.09 -22.20 -21.71
C HIS A 548 -2.62 -21.20 -20.69
N VAL A 549 -2.81 -19.94 -21.11
CA VAL A 549 -3.49 -18.93 -20.28
C VAL A 549 -4.93 -19.37 -20.02
N SER A 550 -5.66 -19.87 -21.01
CA SER A 550 -7.00 -20.42 -20.83
C SER A 550 -7.00 -21.55 -19.78
N ARG A 551 -6.07 -22.48 -19.90
CA ARG A 551 -5.89 -23.58 -18.95
C ARG A 551 -5.57 -23.09 -17.53
N SER A 552 -4.86 -21.97 -17.37
CA SER A 552 -4.59 -21.38 -16.06
C SER A 552 -5.84 -20.85 -15.34
N PHE A 553 -6.97 -20.69 -16.04
CA PHE A 553 -8.28 -20.40 -15.45
C PHE A 553 -9.19 -21.64 -15.43
N GLY A 554 -8.64 -22.84 -15.67
CA GLY A 554 -9.38 -24.10 -15.72
C GLY A 554 -10.28 -24.27 -16.95
N LEU A 555 -10.08 -23.47 -17.99
CA LEU A 555 -10.88 -23.51 -19.21
C LEU A 555 -10.25 -24.47 -20.24
N LYS A 556 -11.00 -25.49 -20.66
CA LYS A 556 -10.59 -26.45 -21.70
C LYS A 556 -10.48 -25.83 -23.10
N GLN A 557 -11.26 -24.79 -23.38
CA GLN A 557 -11.28 -24.09 -24.67
C GLN A 557 -10.97 -22.62 -24.46
N GLN A 558 -10.15 -22.06 -25.35
CA GLN A 558 -9.80 -20.64 -25.32
C GLN A 558 -11.05 -19.77 -25.58
N PRO A 559 -11.40 -18.85 -24.66
CA PRO A 559 -12.48 -17.90 -24.91
C PRO A 559 -12.14 -16.95 -26.06
N SER A 560 -13.17 -16.54 -26.80
CA SER A 560 -13.05 -15.42 -27.74
C SER A 560 -12.66 -14.15 -26.98
N LEU A 561 -11.53 -13.54 -27.37
CA LEU A 561 -11.12 -12.22 -26.86
C LEU A 561 -12.07 -11.10 -27.33
N VAL A 562 -12.96 -11.39 -28.29
CA VAL A 562 -14.00 -10.50 -28.80
C VAL A 562 -15.29 -10.69 -27.97
N GLY A 563 -15.21 -10.41 -26.67
CA GLY A 563 -16.37 -10.44 -25.77
C GLY A 563 -17.09 -9.08 -25.70
N GLN A 564 -18.42 -9.09 -25.50
CA GLN A 564 -19.33 -7.94 -25.44
C GLN A 564 -18.83 -6.73 -24.62
N SER A 565 -17.92 -6.91 -23.65
CA SER A 565 -17.28 -5.83 -22.92
C SER A 565 -16.49 -4.86 -23.81
N PHE A 566 -15.90 -5.32 -24.92
CA PHE A 566 -15.24 -4.41 -25.88
C PHE A 566 -16.26 -3.46 -26.54
N GLN A 567 -17.48 -3.94 -26.84
CA GLN A 567 -18.56 -3.10 -27.34
C GLN A 567 -19.17 -2.23 -26.25
N THR A 568 -19.31 -2.73 -25.02
CA THR A 568 -19.91 -1.97 -23.91
C THR A 568 -18.98 -0.87 -23.40
N GLU A 569 -17.67 -1.12 -23.27
CA GLU A 569 -16.67 -0.12 -22.90
C GLU A 569 -16.39 0.86 -24.04
N SER A 570 -16.35 0.42 -25.30
CA SER A 570 -16.24 1.35 -26.43
C SER A 570 -17.51 2.21 -26.60
N LYS A 571 -18.71 1.66 -26.34
CA LYS A 571 -19.97 2.43 -26.26
C LYS A 571 -19.97 3.38 -25.06
N LYS A 572 -19.45 2.97 -23.90
CA LYS A 572 -19.32 3.82 -22.70
C LYS A 572 -18.32 4.96 -22.92
N ARG A 573 -17.14 4.67 -23.46
CA ARG A 573 -16.13 5.67 -23.88
C ARG A 573 -16.66 6.60 -24.98
N LYS A 574 -17.42 6.09 -25.95
CA LYS A 574 -18.09 6.93 -26.97
C LYS A 574 -19.21 7.81 -26.38
N ARG A 575 -19.95 7.33 -25.36
CA ARG A 575 -20.96 8.13 -24.64
C ARG A 575 -20.31 9.22 -23.78
N GLU A 576 -19.25 8.91 -23.04
CA GLU A 576 -18.49 9.86 -22.22
C GLU A 576 -17.76 10.90 -23.10
N GLY A 577 -17.26 10.49 -24.27
CA GLY A 577 -16.70 11.39 -25.29
C GLY A 577 -17.74 12.34 -25.91
N LYS A 578 -18.94 11.85 -26.22
CA LYS A 578 -20.04 12.68 -26.74
C LYS A 578 -20.57 13.68 -25.71
N GLN A 579 -20.62 13.32 -24.41
CA GLN A 579 -20.99 14.26 -23.34
C GLN A 579 -19.94 15.36 -23.12
N ARG A 580 -18.64 15.06 -23.30
CA ARG A 580 -17.57 16.07 -23.32
C ARG A 580 -17.59 16.97 -24.58
N GLY A 581 -18.05 16.44 -25.72
CA GLY A 581 -18.23 17.21 -26.95
C GLY A 581 -19.42 18.18 -26.91
N GLN A 582 -20.59 17.71 -26.42
CA GLN A 582 -21.80 18.53 -26.31
C GLN A 582 -21.70 19.63 -25.25
N SER A 583 -20.93 19.41 -24.17
CA SER A 583 -20.67 20.46 -23.16
C SER A 583 -19.73 21.56 -23.68
N LYS A 584 -18.85 21.26 -24.64
CA LYS A 584 -18.03 22.28 -25.34
C LYS A 584 -18.84 23.07 -26.37
N GLN A 585 -19.73 22.43 -27.13
CA GLN A 585 -20.62 23.13 -28.07
C GLN A 585 -21.64 24.05 -27.36
N LYS A 586 -22.21 23.64 -26.22
CA LYS A 586 -23.09 24.50 -25.41
C LYS A 586 -22.36 25.68 -24.74
N LYS A 587 -21.05 25.58 -24.49
CA LYS A 587 -20.24 26.72 -23.98
C LYS A 587 -19.83 27.70 -25.08
N PHE A 588 -19.64 27.24 -26.33
CA PHE A 588 -19.35 28.13 -27.46
C PHE A 588 -20.58 28.91 -27.92
N ALA A 589 -21.77 28.28 -27.97
CA ALA A 589 -23.01 28.97 -28.36
C ALA A 589 -23.51 30.04 -27.37
N ARG A 590 -22.98 30.05 -26.13
CA ARG A 590 -23.36 31.02 -25.09
C ARG A 590 -22.40 32.21 -24.98
N LYS A 591 -21.30 32.22 -25.74
CA LYS A 591 -20.31 33.31 -25.80
C LYS A 591 -20.45 34.23 -27.02
N THR A 592 -21.40 33.96 -27.91
CA THR A 592 -21.72 34.77 -29.11
C THR A 592 -23.05 35.52 -29.01
N ARG A 593 -23.67 35.54 -27.81
CA ARG A 593 -24.81 36.39 -27.48
C ARG A 593 -24.58 37.00 -26.11
N THR A 594 -23.70 37.98 -26.03
CA THR A 594 -23.70 39.05 -25.03
C THR A 594 -22.85 40.19 -25.56
#